data_AF-A0A1X9NB28-F1
#
_entry.id   AF-A0A1X9NB28-F1
#
_cell.length_a   1.000
_cell.length_b   1.000
_cell.length_c   1.000
_cell.angle_alpha   90.00
_cell.angle_beta   90.00
_cell.angle_gamma   90.00
#
_symmetry.space_group_name_H-M   'P 1'
#
loop_
_entity.id
_entity.type
_entity.pdbx_description
1 polymer ?
#
loop_
_entity_poly.entity_id
_entity_poly.type
_entity_poly.pdbx_seq_one_letter_code
_entity_poly.pdbx_strand_id
1 'polypeptide(L)'
;MVKTLSTLTQFGLFLLVAPTLAAKETPAIIDYGHISAIEVTTEQSAIARNTVLGGLAGIAIGDNTAWAFHGAAAAFAITSIAEGDRRVFLYTVTFKGNSSKEIAIPQAGLAVGQCVAWEKNQQHINLRPVSAVYCQSPDHAALQSDAIKASQQSMAQACNKAIEKVHSAKSDSEIDQALIQMRALCE
;
A
#
# COMPACT_ATOMS: atom_id res chain seq x y z
N MET A 1 -23.93 15.68 69.80
CA MET A 1 -24.19 14.80 68.64
C MET A 1 -24.03 15.61 67.36
N VAL A 2 -23.11 15.13 66.51
CA VAL A 2 -22.90 15.37 65.07
C VAL A 2 -22.76 16.82 64.56
N LYS A 3 -21.49 17.22 64.33
CA LYS A 3 -21.09 18.26 63.36
C LYS A 3 -20.84 17.58 62.01
N THR A 4 -21.54 17.98 60.96
CA THR A 4 -21.27 17.59 59.57
C THR A 4 -20.58 18.75 58.84
N LEU A 5 -19.27 18.62 58.58
CA LEU A 5 -18.55 19.48 57.64
C LEU A 5 -18.53 18.79 56.27
N SER A 6 -19.06 19.48 55.26
CA SER A 6 -19.07 19.07 53.86
C SER A 6 -17.71 19.38 53.22
N THR A 7 -16.95 18.35 52.85
CA THR A 7 -15.72 18.46 52.07
C THR A 7 -16.05 18.53 50.57
N LEU A 8 -15.78 19.69 49.95
CA LEU A 8 -15.79 19.89 48.50
C LEU A 8 -14.52 19.31 47.88
N THR A 9 -14.65 18.23 47.12
CA THR A 9 -13.55 17.62 46.35
C THR A 9 -13.56 18.21 44.94
N GLN A 10 -12.60 19.10 44.66
CA GLN A 10 -12.43 19.73 43.35
C GLN A 10 -11.60 18.81 42.45
N PHE A 11 -12.26 18.16 41.49
CA PHE A 11 -11.62 17.38 40.43
C PHE A 11 -10.95 18.35 39.43
N GLY A 12 -9.62 18.43 39.47
CA GLY A 12 -8.83 19.13 38.46
C GLY A 12 -8.76 18.32 37.16
N LEU A 13 -9.29 18.89 36.08
CA LEU A 13 -9.21 18.33 34.72
C LEU A 13 -7.80 18.57 34.17
N PHE A 14 -6.93 17.56 34.23
CA PHE A 14 -5.60 17.59 33.62
C PHE A 14 -5.74 17.31 32.10
N LEU A 15 -5.64 18.35 31.28
CA LEU A 15 -5.52 18.23 29.83
C LEU A 15 -4.15 17.64 29.47
N LEU A 16 -4.09 16.32 29.27
CA LEU A 16 -2.95 15.64 28.68
C LEU A 16 -2.86 16.00 27.19
N VAL A 17 -2.07 17.02 26.86
CA VAL A 17 -1.65 17.29 25.47
C VAL A 17 -0.65 16.20 25.10
N ALA A 18 -1.14 15.12 24.47
CA ALA A 18 -0.26 14.12 23.89
C ALA A 18 0.52 14.76 22.73
N PRO A 19 1.85 14.72 22.71
CA PRO A 19 2.60 15.13 21.54
C PRO A 19 2.28 14.14 20.42
N THR A 20 1.65 14.62 19.34
CA THR A 20 1.58 13.87 18.09
C THR A 20 3.01 13.76 17.57
N LEU A 21 3.67 12.63 17.83
CA LEU A 21 4.85 12.22 17.09
C LEU A 21 4.42 12.06 15.63
N ALA A 22 4.59 13.13 14.84
CA ALA A 22 4.56 13.04 13.39
C ALA A 22 5.70 12.10 13.00
N ALA A 23 5.39 10.83 12.73
CA ALA A 23 6.34 9.91 12.15
C ALA A 23 6.90 10.59 10.90
N LYS A 24 8.23 10.75 10.83
CA LYS A 24 8.91 11.33 9.68
C LYS A 24 8.72 10.36 8.52
N GLU A 25 7.72 10.60 7.67
CA GLU A 25 7.41 9.78 6.51
C GLU A 25 8.57 9.89 5.51
N THR A 26 9.31 8.80 5.33
CA THR A 26 10.35 8.71 4.31
C THR A 26 9.70 8.79 2.92
N PRO A 27 10.13 9.69 2.04
CA PRO A 27 9.62 9.75 0.67
C PRO A 27 9.79 8.42 -0.04
N ALA A 28 8.78 8.02 -0.81
CA ALA A 28 8.87 6.86 -1.70
C ALA A 28 9.86 7.14 -2.84
N ILE A 29 10.66 6.15 -3.20
CA ILE A 29 11.39 6.12 -4.47
C ILE A 29 10.36 5.82 -5.56
N ILE A 30 10.30 6.66 -6.60
CA ILE A 30 9.35 6.51 -7.71
C ILE A 30 10.15 6.40 -9.01
N ASP A 31 10.07 5.24 -9.65
CA ASP A 31 10.54 5.03 -11.02
C ASP A 31 9.37 4.71 -11.94
N TYR A 32 9.57 4.81 -13.26
CA TYR A 32 8.53 4.54 -14.25
C TYR A 32 8.96 3.44 -15.21
N GLY A 33 8.01 2.59 -15.59
CA GLY A 33 8.24 1.49 -16.52
C GLY A 33 6.95 0.99 -17.17
N HIS A 34 7.11 0.12 -18.16
CA HIS A 34 5.99 -0.53 -18.82
C HIS A 34 5.80 -1.96 -18.31
N ILE A 35 4.56 -2.40 -18.19
CA ILE A 35 4.25 -3.82 -18.01
C ILE A 35 4.58 -4.55 -19.31
N SER A 36 5.51 -5.49 -19.27
CA SER A 36 5.91 -6.31 -20.43
C SER A 36 5.35 -7.73 -20.39
N ALA A 37 5.04 -8.26 -19.21
CA ALA A 37 4.37 -9.54 -19.04
C ALA A 37 3.54 -9.58 -17.74
N ILE A 38 2.55 -10.48 -17.72
CA ILE A 38 1.69 -10.75 -16.57
C ILE A 38 1.52 -12.27 -16.45
N GLU A 39 1.83 -12.83 -15.29
CA GLU A 39 1.58 -14.23 -14.93
C GLU A 39 0.74 -14.26 -13.65
N VAL A 40 -0.22 -15.19 -13.54
CA VAL A 40 -0.85 -15.51 -12.26
C VAL A 40 -0.11 -16.68 -11.65
N THR A 41 0.47 -16.49 -10.48
CA THR A 41 1.27 -17.51 -9.78
C THR A 41 0.88 -17.59 -8.31
N THR A 42 1.52 -18.46 -7.54
CA THR A 42 1.30 -18.55 -6.09
C THR A 42 2.30 -17.68 -5.34
N GLU A 43 1.94 -17.19 -4.15
CA GLU A 43 2.84 -16.42 -3.29
C GLU A 43 4.14 -17.19 -3.01
N GLN A 44 4.05 -18.50 -2.74
CA GLN A 44 5.24 -19.34 -2.51
C GLN A 44 6.13 -19.44 -3.76
N SER A 45 5.52 -19.53 -4.95
CA SER A 45 6.27 -19.59 -6.21
C SER A 45 6.96 -18.26 -6.50
N ALA A 46 6.31 -17.14 -6.22
CA ALA A 46 6.88 -15.80 -6.35
C ALA A 46 8.09 -15.61 -5.40
N ILE A 47 7.98 -16.05 -4.14
CA ILE A 47 9.09 -16.06 -3.18
C ILE A 47 10.24 -16.92 -3.68
N ALA A 48 9.95 -18.15 -4.15
CA ALA A 48 10.96 -19.08 -4.64
C ALA A 48 11.73 -18.54 -5.86
N ARG A 49 11.11 -17.69 -6.67
CA ARG A 49 11.73 -17.00 -7.80
C ARG A 49 12.50 -15.73 -7.41
N ASN A 50 12.63 -15.42 -6.11
CA ASN A 50 13.26 -14.20 -5.60
C ASN A 50 12.65 -12.91 -6.21
N THR A 51 11.33 -12.95 -6.44
CA THR A 51 10.59 -11.81 -7.00
C THR A 51 10.35 -10.75 -5.93
N VAL A 52 10.09 -9.54 -6.39
CA VAL A 52 9.80 -8.42 -5.50
C VAL A 52 8.33 -8.48 -5.08
N LEU A 53 8.05 -8.60 -3.78
CA LEU A 53 6.67 -8.62 -3.29
C LEU A 53 6.21 -7.21 -2.94
N GLY A 54 5.03 -6.85 -3.43
CA GLY A 54 4.42 -5.54 -3.23
C GLY A 54 2.98 -5.61 -2.72
N GLY A 55 2.44 -4.44 -2.36
CA GLY A 55 1.12 -4.28 -1.77
C GLY A 55 0.94 -5.12 -0.50
N LEU A 56 -0.27 -5.64 -0.31
CA LEU A 56 -0.61 -6.47 0.85
C LEU A 56 0.18 -7.80 0.90
N ALA A 57 0.73 -8.29 -0.22
CA ALA A 57 1.55 -9.49 -0.23
C ALA A 57 2.90 -9.27 0.47
N GLY A 58 3.48 -8.07 0.38
CA GLY A 58 4.70 -7.72 1.12
C GLY A 58 4.48 -7.66 2.64
N ILE A 59 3.26 -7.35 3.08
CA ILE A 59 2.88 -7.23 4.50
C ILE A 59 2.64 -8.61 5.13
N ALA A 60 2.00 -9.52 4.39
CA ALA A 60 1.56 -10.82 4.91
C ALA A 60 2.69 -11.81 5.28
N ILE A 61 3.95 -11.50 4.91
CA ILE A 61 5.11 -12.38 5.16
C ILE A 61 5.90 -11.94 6.39
N GLY A 62 5.81 -10.67 6.80
CA GLY A 62 6.54 -10.14 7.94
C GLY A 62 5.96 -10.55 9.30
N ASP A 63 4.63 -10.65 9.37
CA ASP A 63 3.89 -11.03 10.56
C ASP A 63 3.08 -12.30 10.27
N ASN A 64 3.07 -13.26 11.20
CA ASN A 64 2.31 -14.51 11.11
C ASN A 64 0.77 -14.29 11.13
N THR A 65 0.33 -13.04 10.92
CA THR A 65 -1.04 -12.56 10.84
C THR A 65 -1.54 -12.71 9.40
N ALA A 66 -1.73 -13.96 9.00
CA ALA A 66 -2.49 -14.30 7.82
C ALA A 66 -3.88 -13.66 7.93
N TRP A 67 -4.11 -12.53 7.25
CA TRP A 67 -5.42 -11.90 7.16
C TRP A 67 -6.38 -12.86 6.45
N ALA A 68 -7.14 -13.60 7.23
CA ALA A 68 -8.30 -14.31 6.73
C ALA A 68 -9.37 -13.24 6.49
N PHE A 69 -9.42 -12.70 5.27
CA PHE A 69 -10.51 -11.82 4.86
C PHE A 69 -11.78 -12.68 4.84
N HIS A 70 -12.63 -12.54 5.85
CA HIS A 70 -13.93 -13.21 5.91
C HIS A 70 -15.01 -12.25 5.34
N GLY A 71 -15.98 -12.77 4.60
CA GLY A 71 -17.13 -12.00 4.12
C GLY A 71 -16.87 -11.10 2.89
N ALA A 72 -17.50 -9.92 2.82
CA ALA A 72 -17.49 -9.04 1.64
C ALA A 72 -16.08 -8.55 1.24
N ALA A 73 -15.19 -8.38 2.23
CA ALA A 73 -13.77 -8.05 2.02
C ALA A 73 -13.02 -9.11 1.16
N ALA A 74 -13.49 -10.37 1.18
CA ALA A 74 -12.93 -11.46 0.36
C ALA A 74 -13.27 -11.33 -1.13
N ALA A 75 -14.26 -10.52 -1.52
CA ALA A 75 -14.52 -10.22 -2.92
C ALA A 75 -13.53 -9.18 -3.49
N PHE A 76 -12.91 -8.39 -2.61
CA PHE A 76 -11.97 -7.31 -2.96
C PHE A 76 -10.50 -7.74 -2.90
N ALA A 77 -10.13 -8.63 -1.98
CA ALA A 77 -8.85 -9.34 -1.98
C ALA A 77 -8.99 -10.58 -2.87
N ILE A 78 -8.13 -10.78 -3.87
CA ILE A 78 -8.37 -11.78 -4.92
C ILE A 78 -8.54 -13.20 -4.38
N THR A 79 -9.76 -13.75 -4.54
CA THR A 79 -10.28 -15.13 -4.72
C THR A 79 -9.58 -16.37 -4.10
N SER A 80 -8.52 -16.25 -3.32
CA SER A 80 -7.63 -17.39 -3.03
C SER A 80 -7.47 -17.73 -1.54
N ILE A 81 -8.15 -17.03 -0.66
CA ILE A 81 -8.08 -17.31 0.78
C ILE A 81 -8.83 -18.60 1.12
N ALA A 82 -9.82 -18.98 0.30
CA ALA A 82 -10.70 -20.12 0.57
C ALA A 82 -10.03 -21.51 0.41
N GLU A 83 -8.91 -21.63 -0.33
CA GLU A 83 -8.33 -22.95 -0.68
C GLU A 83 -6.84 -23.12 -0.34
N GLY A 84 -6.22 -22.17 0.36
CA GLY A 84 -4.79 -22.27 0.74
C GLY A 84 -3.79 -22.02 -0.40
N ASP A 85 -4.27 -21.84 -1.64
CA ASP A 85 -3.45 -21.47 -2.81
C ASP A 85 -3.50 -19.95 -3.05
N ARG A 86 -2.74 -19.18 -2.27
CA ARG A 86 -2.70 -17.70 -2.37
C ARG A 86 -2.14 -17.26 -3.72
N ARG A 87 -3.02 -16.84 -4.62
CA ARG A 87 -2.66 -16.40 -5.97
C ARG A 87 -2.25 -14.94 -5.96
N VAL A 88 -1.17 -14.62 -6.68
CA VAL A 88 -0.67 -13.27 -6.91
C VAL A 88 -0.49 -13.02 -8.40
N PHE A 89 -0.55 -11.75 -8.79
CA PHE A 89 -0.21 -11.31 -10.13
C PHE A 89 1.27 -10.95 -10.15
N LEU A 90 2.04 -11.69 -10.93
CA LEU A 90 3.45 -11.42 -11.20
C LEU A 90 3.54 -10.52 -12.44
N TYR A 91 3.84 -9.25 -12.21
CA TYR A 91 4.05 -8.26 -13.25
C TYR A 91 5.53 -8.14 -13.58
N THR A 92 5.90 -8.32 -14.84
CA THR A 92 7.22 -7.94 -15.32
C THR A 92 7.17 -6.49 -15.76
N VAL A 93 7.95 -5.64 -15.09
CA VAL A 93 8.05 -4.21 -15.39
C VAL A 93 9.40 -3.93 -16.02
N THR A 94 9.39 -3.36 -17.23
CA THR A 94 10.59 -2.93 -17.95
C THR A 94 10.76 -1.43 -17.81
N PHE A 95 11.89 -1.03 -17.23
CA PHE A 95 12.26 0.37 -16.98
C PHE A 95 13.14 0.92 -18.11
N LYS A 96 13.44 2.22 -18.04
CA LYS A 96 14.43 2.86 -18.91
C LYS A 96 15.75 2.09 -18.89
N GLY A 97 16.35 1.88 -20.06
CA GLY A 97 17.60 1.13 -20.20
C GLY A 97 17.43 -0.39 -20.20
N ASN A 98 16.23 -0.91 -20.47
CA ASN A 98 15.90 -2.34 -20.59
C ASN A 98 16.11 -3.18 -19.32
N SER A 99 16.33 -2.55 -18.17
CA SER A 99 16.28 -3.28 -16.90
C SER A 99 14.84 -3.71 -16.62
N SER A 100 14.67 -4.95 -16.15
CA SER A 100 13.34 -5.49 -15.83
C SER A 100 13.30 -5.98 -14.38
N LYS A 101 12.12 -5.87 -13.76
CA LYS A 101 11.84 -6.43 -12.43
C LYS A 101 10.55 -7.22 -12.48
N GLU A 102 10.55 -8.37 -11.83
CA GLU A 102 9.33 -9.13 -11.57
C GLU A 102 8.78 -8.74 -10.21
N ILE A 103 7.52 -8.32 -10.19
CA ILE A 103 6.86 -7.75 -9.02
C ILE A 103 5.54 -8.50 -8.81
N ALA A 104 5.45 -9.24 -7.72
CA ALA A 104 4.24 -9.94 -7.32
C ALA A 104 3.40 -9.08 -6.39
N ILE A 105 2.17 -8.76 -6.80
CA ILE A 105 1.18 -8.03 -5.99
C ILE A 105 -0.15 -8.80 -5.98
N PRO A 106 -0.96 -8.67 -4.92
CA PRO A 106 -2.21 -9.43 -4.78
C PRO A 106 -3.36 -8.87 -5.61
N GLN A 107 -3.17 -7.73 -6.29
CA GLN A 107 -4.22 -7.02 -7.03
C GLN A 107 -4.03 -7.13 -8.55
N ALA A 108 -5.14 -7.34 -9.24
CA ALA A 108 -5.27 -7.28 -10.69
C ALA A 108 -5.47 -5.83 -11.15
N GLY A 109 -5.63 -5.60 -12.46
CA GLY A 109 -6.08 -4.30 -12.99
C GLY A 109 -5.03 -3.56 -13.83
N LEU A 110 -3.82 -4.12 -13.96
CA LEU A 110 -2.82 -3.64 -14.91
C LEU A 110 -2.81 -4.50 -16.17
N ALA A 111 -2.43 -3.89 -17.29
CA ALA A 111 -2.37 -4.53 -18.59
C ALA A 111 -0.97 -4.43 -19.21
N VAL A 112 -0.60 -5.40 -20.07
CA VAL A 112 0.63 -5.34 -20.87
C VAL A 112 0.64 -4.08 -21.72
N GLY A 113 1.78 -3.39 -21.76
CA GLY A 113 1.99 -2.10 -22.43
C GLY A 113 1.69 -0.88 -21.55
N GLN A 114 0.98 -1.04 -20.44
CA GLN A 114 0.61 0.07 -19.56
C GLN A 114 1.85 0.68 -18.88
N CYS A 115 1.89 2.01 -18.83
CA CYS A 115 2.91 2.74 -18.07
C CYS A 115 2.51 2.80 -16.60
N VAL A 116 3.43 2.44 -15.73
CA VAL A 116 3.23 2.37 -14.28
C VAL A 116 4.32 3.12 -13.55
N ALA A 117 3.94 3.74 -12.43
CA ALA A 117 4.86 4.17 -11.40
C ALA A 117 5.16 2.97 -10.50
N TRP A 118 6.44 2.62 -10.40
CA TRP A 118 6.98 1.73 -9.39
C TRP A 118 7.35 2.55 -8.16
N GLU A 119 6.56 2.41 -7.11
CA GLU A 119 6.68 3.17 -5.89
C GLU A 119 7.24 2.26 -4.80
N LYS A 120 8.44 2.55 -4.31
CA LYS A 120 9.10 1.77 -3.26
C LYS A 120 9.34 2.63 -2.02
N ASN A 121 8.92 2.16 -0.87
CA ASN A 121 9.38 2.68 0.42
C ASN A 121 10.09 1.56 1.21
N GLN A 122 10.29 1.75 2.52
CA GLN A 122 10.98 0.78 3.36
C GLN A 122 10.16 -0.49 3.62
N GLN A 123 8.84 -0.40 3.57
CA GLN A 123 7.91 -1.46 3.96
C GLN A 123 7.19 -2.08 2.76
N HIS A 124 6.89 -1.30 1.73
CA HIS A 124 5.95 -1.65 0.66
C HIS A 124 6.49 -1.26 -0.72
N ILE A 125 5.99 -2.00 -1.71
CA ILE A 125 6.15 -1.69 -3.13
C ILE A 125 4.77 -1.64 -3.77
N ASN A 126 4.49 -0.59 -4.54
CA ASN A 126 3.24 -0.45 -5.28
C ASN A 126 3.51 -0.27 -6.78
N LEU A 127 2.56 -0.73 -7.59
CA LEU A 127 2.50 -0.46 -9.02
C LEU A 127 1.21 0.32 -9.29
N ARG A 128 1.35 1.62 -9.55
CA ARG A 128 0.22 2.50 -9.85
C ARG A 128 0.22 2.86 -11.32
N PRO A 129 -0.91 2.72 -12.04
CA PRO A 129 -0.96 3.16 -13.42
C PRO A 129 -0.82 4.68 -13.52
N VAL A 130 -0.09 5.14 -14.52
CA VAL A 130 0.13 6.56 -14.78
C VAL A 130 0.00 6.87 -16.26
N SER A 131 -0.01 8.16 -16.60
CA SER A 131 -0.01 8.59 -17.99
C SER A 131 1.21 8.05 -18.74
N ALA A 132 1.01 7.59 -19.98
CA ALA A 132 2.06 7.01 -20.81
C ALA A 132 3.25 7.96 -21.05
N VAL A 133 3.06 9.27 -20.89
CA VAL A 133 4.11 10.29 -21.03
C VAL A 133 5.30 10.05 -20.09
N TYR A 134 5.06 9.47 -18.90
CA TYR A 134 6.14 9.17 -17.94
C TYR A 134 7.12 8.13 -18.48
N CYS A 135 6.65 7.19 -19.28
CA CYS A 135 7.50 6.16 -19.87
C CYS A 135 7.98 6.54 -21.28
N GLN A 136 7.20 7.31 -22.04
CA GLN A 136 7.57 7.75 -23.39
C GLN A 136 8.62 8.86 -23.39
N SER A 137 8.52 9.80 -22.44
CA SER A 137 9.35 11.00 -22.40
C SER A 137 9.87 11.29 -20.99
N PRO A 138 10.55 10.33 -20.34
CA PRO A 138 10.92 10.42 -18.90
C PRO A 138 11.79 11.64 -18.57
N ASP A 139 12.58 12.11 -19.54
CA ASP A 139 13.52 13.23 -19.36
C ASP A 139 12.89 14.60 -19.71
N HIS A 140 11.59 14.64 -20.06
CA HIS A 140 10.93 15.88 -20.41
C HIS A 140 10.88 16.84 -19.21
N ALA A 141 11.34 18.08 -19.39
CA ALA A 141 11.49 19.06 -18.30
C ALA A 141 10.21 19.29 -17.48
N ALA A 142 9.03 19.26 -18.12
CA ALA A 142 7.76 19.40 -17.42
C ALA A 142 7.52 18.28 -16.38
N LEU A 143 7.91 17.03 -16.68
CA LEU A 143 7.81 15.91 -15.74
C LEU A 143 8.82 16.02 -14.59
N GLN A 144 9.88 16.80 -14.80
CA GLN A 144 10.92 17.04 -13.81
C GLN A 144 10.64 18.24 -12.90
N SER A 145 9.56 18.99 -13.16
CA SER A 145 9.15 20.13 -12.33
C SER A 145 8.76 19.70 -10.92
N ASP A 146 9.03 20.56 -9.94
CA ASP A 146 8.76 20.29 -8.53
C ASP A 146 7.27 20.02 -8.27
N ALA A 147 6.37 20.73 -8.96
CA ALA A 147 4.93 20.53 -8.82
C ALA A 147 4.49 19.12 -9.24
N ILE A 148 5.02 18.61 -10.37
CA ILE A 148 4.69 17.26 -10.86
C ILE A 148 5.31 16.19 -9.96
N LYS A 149 6.57 16.37 -9.53
CA LYS A 149 7.22 15.45 -8.59
C LYS A 149 6.50 15.40 -7.25
N ALA A 150 6.11 16.56 -6.70
CA ALA A 150 5.37 16.64 -5.44
C ALA A 150 3.98 15.99 -5.56
N SER A 151 3.30 16.14 -6.70
CA SER A 151 2.04 15.46 -6.96
C SER A 151 2.19 13.94 -6.96
N GLN A 152 3.17 13.39 -7.68
CA GLN A 152 3.43 11.95 -7.68
C GLN A 152 3.83 11.43 -6.30
N GLN A 153 4.63 12.21 -5.56
CA GLN A 153 4.99 11.86 -4.19
C GLN A 153 3.78 11.83 -3.25
N SER A 154 2.87 12.79 -3.39
CA SER A 154 1.64 12.87 -2.58
C SER A 154 0.72 11.68 -2.86
N MET A 155 0.56 11.27 -4.12
CA MET A 155 -0.20 10.08 -4.50
C MET A 155 0.41 8.81 -3.91
N ALA A 156 1.73 8.62 -4.05
CA ALA A 156 2.43 7.48 -3.47
C ALA A 156 2.28 7.43 -1.94
N GLN A 157 2.37 8.58 -1.26
CA GLN A 157 2.16 8.69 0.19
C GLN A 157 0.72 8.35 0.60
N ALA A 158 -0.28 8.81 -0.16
CA ALA A 158 -1.68 8.50 0.11
C ALA A 158 -1.95 6.99 -0.02
N CYS A 159 -1.42 6.34 -1.06
CA CYS A 159 -1.49 4.90 -1.22
C CYS A 159 -0.82 4.17 -0.04
N ASN A 160 0.42 4.55 0.32
CA ASN A 160 1.14 3.93 1.43
C ASN A 160 0.36 4.02 2.76
N LYS A 161 -0.24 5.18 3.05
CA LYS A 161 -1.10 5.34 4.23
C LYS A 161 -2.31 4.42 4.20
N ALA A 162 -2.89 4.22 3.02
CA ALA A 162 -4.04 3.34 2.87
C ALA A 162 -3.65 1.86 3.05
N ILE A 163 -2.47 1.46 2.58
CA ILE A 163 -1.89 0.13 2.84
C ILE A 163 -1.69 -0.09 4.35
N GLU A 164 -1.12 0.88 5.07
CA GLU A 164 -0.95 0.82 6.54
C GLU A 164 -2.29 0.73 7.30
N LYS A 165 -3.35 1.35 6.76
CA LYS A 165 -4.69 1.21 7.33
C LYS A 165 -5.23 -0.20 7.18
N VAL A 166 -5.01 -0.87 6.05
CA VAL A 166 -5.38 -2.28 5.89
C VAL A 166 -4.63 -3.13 6.91
N HIS A 167 -3.33 -2.86 7.10
CA HIS A 167 -2.50 -3.58 8.07
C HIS A 167 -2.93 -3.35 9.54
N SER A 168 -3.41 -2.16 9.89
CA SER A 168 -3.77 -1.82 11.27
C SER A 168 -5.24 -2.08 11.61
N ALA A 169 -6.06 -2.49 10.64
CA ALA A 169 -7.48 -2.80 10.83
C ALA A 169 -7.67 -4.01 11.74
N LYS A 170 -8.69 -3.98 12.61
CA LYS A 170 -8.91 -5.00 13.67
C LYS A 170 -10.26 -5.70 13.56
N SER A 171 -11.08 -5.35 12.57
CA SER A 171 -12.37 -5.96 12.32
C SER A 171 -12.67 -6.06 10.83
N ASP A 172 -13.56 -6.97 10.44
CA ASP A 172 -13.93 -7.18 9.03
C ASP A 172 -14.46 -5.89 8.38
N SER A 173 -15.23 -5.08 9.12
CA SER A 173 -15.74 -3.80 8.62
C SER A 173 -14.64 -2.75 8.41
N GLU A 174 -13.64 -2.71 9.30
CA GLU A 174 -12.49 -1.81 9.16
C GLU A 174 -11.61 -2.25 7.98
N ILE A 175 -11.42 -3.56 7.82
CA ILE A 175 -10.67 -4.15 6.71
C ILE A 175 -11.35 -3.81 5.38
N ASP A 176 -12.67 -4.01 5.25
CA ASP A 176 -13.43 -3.71 4.04
C ASP A 176 -13.28 -2.23 3.63
N GLN A 177 -13.49 -1.31 4.58
CA GLN A 177 -13.32 0.12 4.34
C GLN A 177 -11.88 0.48 3.94
N ALA A 178 -10.89 -0.10 4.63
CA ALA A 178 -9.48 0.14 4.35
C ALA A 178 -9.07 -0.39 2.97
N LEU A 179 -9.57 -1.56 2.57
CA LEU A 179 -9.32 -2.15 1.25
C LEU A 179 -9.89 -1.27 0.14
N ILE A 180 -11.14 -0.81 0.27
CA ILE A 180 -11.75 0.09 -0.72
C ILE A 180 -10.94 1.39 -0.82
N GLN A 181 -10.56 1.97 0.33
CA GLN A 181 -9.73 3.18 0.35
C GLN A 181 -8.35 2.96 -0.29
N MET A 182 -7.71 1.82 -0.02
CA MET A 182 -6.42 1.45 -0.60
C MET A 182 -6.53 1.36 -2.12
N ARG A 183 -7.49 0.61 -2.65
CA ARG A 183 -7.67 0.45 -4.09
C ARG A 183 -7.90 1.80 -4.77
N ALA A 184 -8.77 2.64 -4.20
CA ALA A 184 -9.04 3.98 -4.74
C ALA A 184 -7.83 4.93 -4.76
N LEU A 185 -6.78 4.67 -3.97
CA LEU A 185 -5.60 5.52 -3.88
C LEU A 185 -4.36 4.91 -4.53
N CYS A 186 -4.32 3.59 -4.69
CA CYS A 186 -3.18 2.84 -5.22
C CYS A 186 -3.34 2.43 -6.68
N GLU A 187 -4.57 2.34 -7.18
CA GLU A 187 -4.95 2.11 -8.58
C GLU A 187 -5.25 3.44 -9.30
#